data_AF-A0A7W4CGE0-F1
#
_entry.id   AF-A0A7W4CGE0-F1
#
_cell.length_a   1.000
_cell.length_b   1.000
_cell.length_c   1.000
_cell.angle_alpha   90.00
_cell.angle_beta   90.00
_cell.angle_gamma   90.00
#
_symmetry.space_group_name_H-M   'P 1'
#
loop_
_entity.id
_entity.type
_entity.pdbx_description
1 polymer ?
#
loop_
_entity_poly.entity_id
_entity_poly.type
_entity_poly.pdbx_seq_one_letter_code
_entity_poly.pdbx_strand_id
1 'polypeptide(L)'
;MGFNAELISKFEDINKILEKADDELKPLGIKISEFIDYKFDKESLDKEISVVENQLESDLKEIVLHDDYQKADISTLNIQSKIKRYEHDISILESQFTGEQKVYQDYLRNLANWQVRKDEIEGSSDKNGTLNYYIAALNFISEDLPEKLNGLREERLSKTREIFKIKSEIKEFYDDIKSEIDPVLNGSDVSGLNIVSAFYPDSDLAKNILRNIKQNRSGTFFGVDEGSRILDEDLIGATDWDDGESITSFLCKLIDYLECDHRENKKEAPIFIGDVTNNRKELYDLIFGLEYLSPHYDLRQKGKSLDQLSPGEKGALLLVFYLVLDKEDIPLIIDQPEDNLDNNSVATVLVPYIRDAKLNRQIIMVHISEHSDQSFRDYPITHFPPVSASLSFRFLRG
;
A
#
# COMPACT_ATOMS: atom_id res chain seq x y z
N MET A 1 37.69 -1.44 -10.88
CA MET A 1 37.86 -0.13 -11.54
C MET A 1 36.68 0.81 -11.32
N GLY A 2 35.42 0.38 -11.45
CA GLY A 2 34.25 1.27 -11.34
C GLY A 2 34.11 2.03 -10.00
N PHE A 3 34.24 1.34 -8.87
CA PHE A 3 34.01 1.94 -7.55
C PHE A 3 35.07 3.00 -7.14
N ASN A 4 36.34 2.80 -7.51
CA ASN A 4 37.39 3.80 -7.25
C ASN A 4 37.19 5.06 -8.12
N ALA A 5 36.88 4.88 -9.41
CA ALA A 5 36.56 5.99 -10.29
C ALA A 5 35.31 6.75 -9.83
N GLU A 6 34.31 6.04 -9.30
CA GLU A 6 33.10 6.64 -8.73
C GLU A 6 33.39 7.42 -7.44
N LEU A 7 34.22 6.89 -6.54
CA LEU A 7 34.66 7.60 -5.33
C LEU A 7 35.45 8.87 -5.64
N ILE A 8 36.38 8.80 -6.60
CA ILE A 8 37.16 9.97 -7.04
C ILE A 8 36.23 10.99 -7.73
N SER A 9 35.31 10.54 -8.58
CA SER A 9 34.33 11.43 -9.22
C SER A 9 33.45 12.13 -8.20
N LYS A 10 32.92 11.42 -7.20
CA LYS A 10 32.12 12.02 -6.13
C LYS A 10 32.93 13.00 -5.29
N PHE A 11 34.21 12.71 -5.06
CA PHE A 11 35.12 13.63 -4.38
C PHE A 11 35.31 14.93 -5.19
N GLU A 12 35.55 14.82 -6.49
CA GLU A 12 35.64 15.99 -7.38
C GLU A 12 34.32 16.79 -7.44
N ASP A 13 33.18 16.10 -7.40
CA ASP A 13 31.87 16.75 -7.40
C ASP A 13 31.62 17.53 -6.10
N ILE A 14 32.00 16.98 -4.95
CA ILE A 14 31.95 17.69 -3.66
C ILE A 14 32.85 18.93 -3.70
N ASN A 15 34.06 18.83 -4.24
CA ASN A 15 34.96 19.98 -4.38
C ASN A 15 34.35 21.07 -5.27
N LYS A 16 33.74 20.69 -6.41
CA LYS A 16 33.06 21.64 -7.30
C LYS A 16 31.85 22.30 -6.65
N ILE A 17 31.10 21.57 -5.82
CA ILE A 17 29.97 22.12 -5.07
C ILE A 17 30.47 23.15 -4.06
N LEU A 18 31.55 22.84 -3.33
CA LEU A 18 32.16 23.76 -2.36
C LEU A 18 32.73 25.00 -3.05
N GLU A 19 33.42 24.87 -4.19
CA GLU A 19 33.92 26.01 -4.97
C GLU A 19 32.78 26.91 -5.47
N LYS A 20 31.72 26.32 -6.03
CA LYS A 20 30.54 27.08 -6.49
C LYS A 20 29.87 27.83 -5.35
N ALA A 21 29.71 27.16 -4.21
CA ALA A 21 29.04 27.75 -3.07
C ALA A 21 29.91 28.83 -2.41
N ASP A 22 31.24 28.70 -2.41
CA ASP A 22 32.17 29.77 -2.01
C ASP A 22 32.10 30.99 -2.96
N ASP A 23 31.92 30.76 -4.26
CA ASP A 23 31.76 31.84 -5.24
C ASP A 23 30.40 32.57 -5.11
N GLU A 24 29.32 31.86 -4.78
CA GLU A 24 27.99 32.45 -4.53
C GLU A 24 27.91 33.23 -3.20
N LEU A 25 28.64 32.79 -2.17
CA LEU A 25 28.63 33.41 -0.84
C LEU A 25 29.73 34.47 -0.63
N LYS A 26 30.67 34.60 -1.55
CA LYS A 26 31.68 35.66 -1.62
C LYS A 26 31.14 37.08 -1.41
N PRO A 27 29.99 37.49 -1.99
CA PRO A 27 29.39 38.82 -1.80
C PRO A 27 28.89 39.06 -0.37
N LEU A 28 28.55 37.99 0.36
CA LEU A 28 28.06 38.03 1.74
C LEU A 28 29.20 37.96 2.77
N GLY A 29 30.45 37.81 2.33
CA GLY A 29 31.63 37.72 3.20
C GLY A 29 31.73 36.39 3.96
N ILE A 30 30.97 35.37 3.56
CA ILE A 30 30.94 34.05 4.19
C ILE A 30 31.84 33.10 3.40
N LYS A 31 32.73 32.38 4.09
CA LYS A 31 33.52 31.28 3.53
C LYS A 31 32.99 29.94 4.04
N ILE A 32 32.65 29.03 3.14
CA ILE A 32 32.09 27.72 3.49
C ILE A 32 33.14 26.81 4.13
N SER A 33 34.41 27.03 3.81
CA SER A 33 35.54 26.36 4.47
C SER A 33 35.59 26.57 6.00
N GLU A 34 34.84 27.51 6.57
CA GLU A 34 34.69 27.66 8.03
C GLU A 34 33.58 26.78 8.62
N PHE A 35 32.64 26.29 7.80
CA PHE A 35 31.46 25.54 8.25
C PHE A 35 31.53 24.05 7.89
N ILE A 36 32.28 23.68 6.85
CA ILE A 36 32.39 22.31 6.37
C ILE A 36 33.87 21.94 6.26
N ASP A 37 34.29 20.97 7.09
CA ASP A 37 35.58 20.31 7.02
C ASP A 37 35.37 18.86 6.59
N TYR A 38 36.11 18.40 5.59
CA TYR A 38 36.06 17.02 5.10
C TYR A 38 37.46 16.56 4.72
N LYS A 39 37.82 15.36 5.16
CA LYS A 39 39.15 14.78 4.96
C LYS A 39 39.05 13.52 4.10
N PHE A 40 39.65 13.56 2.91
CA PHE A 40 39.84 12.37 2.07
C PHE A 40 41.32 12.07 1.95
N ASP A 41 41.74 10.96 2.54
CA ASP A 41 43.13 10.51 2.50
C ASP A 41 43.40 9.66 1.26
N LYS A 42 43.65 10.36 0.15
CA LYS A 42 43.97 9.73 -1.14
C LYS A 42 45.28 8.93 -1.10
N GLU A 43 46.29 9.41 -0.36
CA GLU A 43 47.58 8.75 -0.29
C GLU A 43 47.51 7.37 0.37
N SER A 44 46.69 7.22 1.42
CA SER A 44 46.48 5.92 2.07
C SER A 44 45.75 4.94 1.14
N LEU A 45 44.78 5.40 0.35
CA LEU A 45 44.09 4.56 -0.63
C LEU A 45 45.03 4.12 -1.76
N ASP A 46 45.83 5.05 -2.30
CA ASP A 46 46.79 4.75 -3.38
C ASP A 46 47.88 3.77 -2.93
N LYS A 47 48.28 3.82 -1.65
CA LYS A 47 49.20 2.84 -1.04
C LYS A 47 48.62 1.43 -1.00
N GLU A 48 47.38 1.27 -0.56
CA GLU A 48 46.71 -0.04 -0.52
C GLU A 48 46.51 -0.62 -1.93
N ILE A 49 46.14 0.23 -2.90
CA ILE A 49 46.02 -0.17 -4.31
C ILE A 49 47.36 -0.68 -4.83
N SER A 50 48.45 0.05 -4.59
CA SER A 50 49.78 -0.35 -5.08
C SER A 50 50.31 -1.60 -4.39
N VAL A 51 49.94 -1.89 -3.14
CA VAL A 51 50.20 -3.20 -2.50
C VAL A 51 49.49 -4.33 -3.24
N VAL A 52 48.20 -4.17 -3.55
CA VAL A 52 47.41 -5.18 -4.27
C VAL A 52 47.91 -5.37 -5.70
N GLU A 53 48.30 -4.30 -6.40
CA GLU A 53 48.86 -4.38 -7.74
C GLU A 53 50.20 -5.13 -7.77
N ASN A 54 51.09 -4.87 -6.80
CA ASN A 54 52.35 -5.59 -6.66
C ASN A 54 52.13 -7.08 -6.37
N GLN A 55 51.14 -7.41 -5.53
CA GLN A 55 50.77 -8.80 -5.26
C GLN A 55 50.26 -9.48 -6.52
N LEU A 56 49.39 -8.81 -7.28
CA LEU A 56 48.84 -9.33 -8.53
C LEU A 56 49.94 -9.55 -9.59
N GLU A 57 50.92 -8.66 -9.68
CA GLU A 57 52.07 -8.85 -10.59
C GLU A 57 52.94 -10.03 -10.17
N SER A 58 53.13 -10.24 -8.87
CA SER A 58 53.82 -11.42 -8.34
C SER A 58 53.06 -12.71 -8.67
N ASP A 59 51.75 -12.74 -8.44
CA ASP A 59 50.90 -13.90 -8.70
C ASP A 59 50.86 -14.24 -10.20
N LEU A 60 50.84 -13.22 -11.08
CA LEU A 60 50.90 -13.41 -12.52
C LEU A 60 52.21 -14.10 -12.96
N LYS A 61 53.34 -13.74 -12.36
CA LYS A 61 54.65 -14.36 -12.66
C LYS A 61 54.67 -15.85 -12.29
N GLU A 62 53.92 -16.26 -11.29
CA GLU A 62 53.81 -17.68 -10.89
C GLU A 62 52.99 -18.54 -11.87
N ILE A 63 52.14 -17.91 -12.68
CA ILE A 63 51.21 -18.58 -13.61
C ILE A 63 51.79 -18.71 -15.02
N VAL A 64 52.85 -17.95 -15.37
CA VAL A 64 53.47 -18.00 -16.70
C VAL A 64 54.15 -19.36 -16.93
N LEU A 65 53.87 -20.01 -18.05
CA LEU A 65 54.56 -21.25 -18.40
C LEU A 65 55.93 -20.95 -19.03
N HIS A 66 57.00 -21.48 -18.46
CA HIS A 66 58.34 -21.41 -19.04
C HIS A 66 58.48 -22.44 -20.18
N ASP A 67 59.00 -22.04 -21.35
CA ASP A 67 59.11 -22.93 -22.53
C ASP A 67 60.03 -24.15 -22.31
N ASP A 68 61.01 -24.04 -21.42
CA ASP A 68 62.02 -25.06 -21.10
C ASP A 68 61.68 -25.90 -19.87
N TYR A 69 60.41 -25.85 -19.40
CA TYR A 69 59.95 -26.57 -18.21
C TYR A 69 60.25 -28.07 -18.20
N GLN A 70 60.43 -28.69 -19.38
CA GLN A 70 60.76 -30.11 -19.54
C GLN A 70 62.24 -30.46 -19.31
N LYS A 71 63.13 -29.48 -19.08
CA LYS A 71 64.57 -29.73 -18.91
C LYS A 71 65.21 -28.86 -17.83
N ALA A 72 64.58 -27.75 -17.47
CA ALA A 72 65.03 -26.86 -16.41
C ALA A 72 65.05 -27.55 -15.04
N ASP A 73 65.91 -27.05 -14.14
CA ASP A 73 65.92 -27.50 -12.75
C ASP A 73 64.64 -27.06 -12.03
N ILE A 74 64.01 -28.00 -11.32
CA ILE A 74 62.75 -27.79 -10.59
C ILE A 74 62.88 -26.64 -9.60
N SER A 75 64.06 -26.43 -9.00
CA SER A 75 64.31 -25.35 -8.04
C SER A 75 64.11 -23.95 -8.66
N THR A 76 64.31 -23.83 -9.97
CA THR A 76 64.28 -22.56 -10.72
C THR A 76 62.94 -22.25 -11.37
N LEU A 77 62.01 -23.21 -11.37
CA LEU A 77 60.70 -23.08 -12.01
C LEU A 77 59.67 -22.42 -11.08
N ASN A 78 58.78 -21.64 -11.65
CA ASN A 78 57.59 -21.15 -10.97
C ASN A 78 56.55 -22.26 -10.78
N ILE A 79 55.49 -21.98 -10.01
CA ILE A 79 54.47 -22.97 -9.62
C ILE A 79 53.84 -23.66 -10.84
N GLN A 80 53.40 -22.90 -11.84
CA GLN A 80 52.74 -23.49 -13.02
C GLN A 80 53.68 -24.40 -13.81
N SER A 81 54.95 -23.99 -13.98
CA SER A 81 55.94 -24.78 -14.70
C SER A 81 56.37 -26.02 -13.92
N LYS A 82 56.39 -25.96 -12.58
CA LYS A 82 56.60 -27.13 -11.70
C LYS A 82 55.49 -28.17 -11.88
N ILE A 83 54.22 -27.75 -11.90
CA ILE A 83 53.08 -28.66 -12.13
C ILE A 83 53.26 -29.38 -13.47
N LYS A 84 53.53 -28.63 -14.54
CA LYS A 84 53.74 -29.19 -15.88
C LYS A 84 54.96 -30.10 -15.98
N ARG A 85 56.04 -29.80 -15.24
CA ARG A 85 57.21 -30.67 -15.12
C ARG A 85 56.86 -31.98 -14.42
N TYR A 86 56.17 -31.94 -13.28
CA TYR A 86 55.75 -33.16 -12.60
C TYR A 86 54.79 -34.00 -13.43
N GLU A 87 53.82 -33.39 -14.13
CA GLU A 87 52.94 -34.10 -15.08
C GLU A 87 53.74 -34.83 -16.17
N HIS A 88 54.75 -34.17 -16.73
CA HIS A 88 55.64 -34.75 -17.73
C HIS A 88 56.46 -35.93 -17.16
N ASP A 89 57.05 -35.77 -15.98
CA ASP A 89 57.86 -36.81 -15.34
C ASP A 89 57.00 -38.02 -14.93
N ILE A 90 55.78 -37.79 -14.45
CA ILE A 90 54.77 -38.84 -14.20
C ILE A 90 54.44 -39.57 -15.51
N SER A 91 54.20 -38.87 -16.61
CA SER A 91 53.92 -39.48 -17.91
C SER A 91 55.06 -40.38 -18.40
N ILE A 92 56.32 -40.00 -18.16
CA ILE A 92 57.48 -40.84 -18.50
C ILE A 92 57.48 -42.10 -17.65
N LEU A 93 57.27 -41.99 -16.34
CA LEU A 93 57.21 -43.14 -15.44
C LEU A 93 56.04 -44.09 -15.80
N GLU A 94 54.88 -43.53 -16.11
CA GLU A 94 53.71 -44.31 -16.56
C GLU A 94 53.98 -45.09 -17.85
N SER A 95 54.78 -44.53 -18.77
CA SER A 95 55.14 -45.21 -20.03
C SER A 95 55.99 -46.47 -19.81
N GLN A 96 56.62 -46.62 -18.64
CA GLN A 96 57.45 -47.76 -18.28
C GLN A 96 56.65 -48.91 -17.66
N PHE A 97 55.37 -48.70 -17.32
CA PHE A 97 54.53 -49.74 -16.72
C PHE A 97 54.12 -50.82 -17.74
N THR A 98 54.10 -52.09 -17.29
CA THR A 98 53.70 -53.24 -18.12
C THR A 98 52.72 -54.16 -17.40
N GLY A 99 51.86 -54.87 -18.17
CA GLY A 99 50.97 -55.92 -17.65
C GLY A 99 49.99 -55.43 -16.56
N GLU A 100 50.01 -56.11 -15.41
CA GLU A 100 49.10 -55.88 -14.27
C GLU A 100 49.20 -54.46 -13.69
N GLN A 101 50.39 -53.83 -13.72
CA GLN A 101 50.60 -52.48 -13.20
C GLN A 101 49.81 -51.43 -13.99
N LYS A 102 49.73 -51.60 -15.32
CA LYS A 102 48.98 -50.70 -16.18
C LYS A 102 47.48 -50.84 -15.94
N VAL A 103 46.99 -52.07 -15.79
CA VAL A 103 45.58 -52.35 -15.47
C VAL A 103 45.18 -51.73 -14.13
N TYR A 104 46.03 -51.84 -13.10
CA TYR A 104 45.77 -51.23 -11.81
C TYR A 104 45.75 -49.70 -11.86
N GLN A 105 46.70 -49.08 -12.59
CA GLN A 105 46.70 -47.63 -12.78
C GLN A 105 45.48 -47.13 -13.57
N ASP A 106 45.08 -47.84 -14.62
CA ASP A 106 43.87 -47.51 -15.38
C ASP A 106 42.62 -47.62 -14.49
N TYR A 107 42.55 -48.62 -13.59
CA TYR A 107 41.49 -48.74 -12.60
C TYR A 107 41.46 -47.54 -11.64
N LEU A 108 42.60 -47.16 -11.06
CA LEU A 108 42.68 -46.00 -10.16
C LEU A 108 42.27 -44.71 -10.85
N ARG A 109 42.70 -44.51 -12.11
CA ARG A 109 42.32 -43.35 -12.93
C ARG A 109 40.81 -43.33 -13.21
N ASN A 110 40.23 -44.48 -13.54
CA ASN A 110 38.79 -44.59 -13.76
C ASN A 110 37.98 -44.35 -12.48
N LEU A 111 38.46 -44.86 -11.34
CA LEU A 111 37.84 -44.64 -10.04
C LEU A 111 37.89 -43.16 -9.65
N ALA A 112 39.04 -42.50 -9.85
CA ALA A 112 39.18 -41.06 -9.61
C ALA A 112 38.25 -40.24 -10.52
N ASN A 113 38.20 -40.56 -11.81
CA ASN A 113 37.29 -39.89 -12.75
C ASN A 113 35.82 -40.11 -12.40
N TRP A 114 35.47 -41.32 -11.94
CA TRP A 114 34.11 -41.63 -11.48
C TRP A 114 33.75 -40.84 -10.23
N GLN A 115 34.67 -40.74 -9.26
CA GLN A 115 34.46 -39.99 -8.03
C GLN A 115 34.27 -38.49 -8.33
N VAL A 116 35.10 -37.91 -9.20
CA VAL A 116 34.95 -36.51 -9.63
C VAL A 116 33.57 -36.28 -10.25
N ARG A 117 33.13 -37.15 -11.17
CA ARG A 117 31.79 -37.04 -11.78
C ARG A 117 30.67 -37.20 -10.76
N LYS A 118 30.82 -38.10 -9.80
CA LYS A 118 29.86 -38.29 -8.72
C LYS A 118 29.74 -37.00 -7.90
N ASP A 119 30.87 -36.44 -7.46
CA ASP A 119 30.91 -35.22 -6.66
C ASP A 119 30.38 -34.00 -7.45
N GLU A 120 30.58 -33.96 -8.77
CA GLU A 120 29.99 -32.95 -9.65
C GLU A 120 28.47 -33.05 -9.74
N ILE A 121 27.92 -34.27 -9.81
CA ILE A 121 26.48 -34.52 -9.89
C ILE A 121 25.81 -34.30 -8.54
N GLU A 122 26.37 -34.86 -7.46
CA GLU A 122 25.83 -34.70 -6.11
C GLU A 122 25.93 -33.23 -5.67
N GLY A 123 27.13 -32.67 -5.79
CA GLY A 123 27.44 -31.28 -5.50
C GLY A 123 26.98 -30.79 -4.12
N SER A 124 26.96 -29.47 -3.95
CA SER A 124 26.39 -28.82 -2.76
C SER A 124 24.97 -28.31 -3.03
N SER A 125 24.25 -27.99 -1.95
CA SER A 125 22.94 -27.32 -1.99
C SER A 125 22.97 -25.96 -2.68
N ASP A 126 24.13 -25.31 -2.74
CA ASP A 126 24.26 -23.93 -3.22
C ASP A 126 24.65 -23.86 -4.71
N LYS A 127 25.04 -24.99 -5.29
CA LYS A 127 25.47 -25.07 -6.68
C LYS A 127 24.29 -25.48 -7.56
N ASN A 128 23.77 -24.54 -8.34
CA ASN A 128 22.66 -24.79 -9.25
C ASN A 128 22.97 -25.94 -10.23
N GLY A 129 21.99 -26.83 -10.43
CA GLY A 129 22.07 -27.96 -11.34
C GLY A 129 22.58 -29.26 -10.73
N THR A 130 22.93 -29.29 -9.44
CA THR A 130 23.35 -30.49 -8.72
C THR A 130 22.15 -31.22 -8.09
N LEU A 131 22.31 -32.49 -7.76
CA LEU A 131 21.27 -33.29 -7.10
C LEU A 131 20.88 -32.67 -5.75
N ASN A 132 21.87 -32.31 -4.92
CA ASN A 132 21.61 -31.75 -3.60
C ASN A 132 20.94 -30.37 -3.67
N TYR A 133 21.21 -29.57 -4.71
CA TYR A 133 20.48 -28.34 -4.98
C TYR A 133 18.99 -28.62 -5.25
N TYR A 134 18.67 -29.60 -6.11
CA TYR A 134 17.26 -29.92 -6.39
C TYR A 134 16.54 -30.52 -5.18
N ILE A 135 17.22 -31.35 -4.38
CA ILE A 135 16.66 -31.86 -3.11
C ILE A 135 16.35 -30.70 -2.17
N ALA A 136 17.30 -29.79 -1.97
CA ALA A 136 17.09 -28.61 -1.13
C ALA A 136 15.97 -27.71 -1.66
N ALA A 137 15.89 -27.52 -2.98
CA ALA A 137 14.83 -26.73 -3.61
C ALA A 137 13.44 -27.38 -3.44
N LEU A 138 13.34 -28.71 -3.55
CA LEU A 138 12.08 -29.43 -3.30
C LEU A 138 11.66 -29.31 -1.84
N ASN A 139 12.60 -29.50 -0.90
CA ASN A 139 12.33 -29.34 0.53
C ASN A 139 11.86 -27.92 0.84
N PHE A 140 12.51 -26.91 0.25
CA PHE A 140 12.09 -25.51 0.38
C PHE A 140 10.65 -25.30 -0.13
N ILE A 141 10.27 -25.89 -1.26
CA ILE A 141 8.91 -25.75 -1.81
C ILE A 141 7.87 -26.42 -0.90
N SER A 142 8.18 -27.59 -0.34
CA SER A 142 7.22 -28.35 0.46
C SER A 142 7.11 -27.90 1.92
N GLU A 143 8.20 -27.45 2.53
CA GLU A 143 8.29 -27.19 3.97
C GLU A 143 8.39 -25.68 4.26
N ASP A 144 9.37 -24.99 3.69
CA ASP A 144 9.69 -23.59 4.05
C ASP A 144 8.79 -22.55 3.37
N LEU A 145 8.43 -22.78 2.10
CA LEU A 145 7.71 -21.82 1.27
C LEU A 145 6.29 -21.51 1.80
N PRO A 146 5.48 -22.51 2.23
CA PRO A 146 4.16 -22.24 2.78
C PRO A 146 4.21 -21.37 4.05
N GLU A 147 5.14 -21.66 4.97
CA GLU A 147 5.30 -20.89 6.20
C GLU A 147 5.72 -19.45 5.88
N LYS A 148 6.71 -19.27 5.02
CA LYS A 148 7.18 -17.94 4.59
C LYS A 148 6.10 -17.14 3.89
N LEU A 149 5.30 -17.79 3.03
CA LEU A 149 4.20 -17.15 2.33
C LEU A 149 3.11 -16.70 3.30
N ASN A 150 2.74 -17.54 4.27
CA ASN A 150 1.77 -17.19 5.30
C ASN A 150 2.26 -16.02 6.15
N GLY A 151 3.54 -16.02 6.54
CA GLY A 151 4.14 -14.88 7.26
C GLY A 151 4.02 -13.56 6.51
N LEU A 152 4.31 -13.55 5.20
CA LEU A 152 4.16 -12.35 4.36
C LEU A 152 2.69 -11.94 4.17
N ARG A 153 1.76 -12.91 4.12
CA ARG A 153 0.32 -12.63 4.05
C ARG A 153 -0.18 -11.95 5.33
N GLU A 154 0.24 -12.44 6.48
CA GLU A 154 -0.07 -11.83 7.78
C GLU A 154 0.54 -10.44 7.92
N GLU A 155 1.78 -10.23 7.47
CA GLU A 155 2.40 -8.90 7.45
C GLU A 155 1.58 -7.91 6.61
N ARG A 156 1.12 -8.32 5.42
CA ARG A 156 0.25 -7.50 4.56
C ARG A 156 -1.08 -7.18 5.22
N LEU A 157 -1.72 -8.15 5.88
CA LEU A 157 -2.96 -7.91 6.63
C LEU A 157 -2.73 -6.96 7.82
N SER A 158 -1.61 -7.11 8.52
CA SER A 158 -1.21 -6.19 9.59
C SER A 158 -1.10 -4.75 9.08
N LYS A 159 -0.44 -4.53 7.94
CA LYS A 159 -0.38 -3.21 7.29
C LYS A 159 -1.75 -2.67 6.89
N THR A 160 -2.64 -3.55 6.43
CA THR A 160 -4.01 -3.14 6.10
C THR A 160 -4.78 -2.70 7.35
N ARG A 161 -4.62 -3.40 8.48
CA ARG A 161 -5.20 -3.00 9.77
C ARG A 161 -4.62 -1.66 10.26
N GLU A 162 -3.33 -1.41 10.09
CA GLU A 162 -2.71 -0.11 10.39
C GLU A 162 -3.36 1.02 9.55
N ILE A 163 -3.56 0.81 8.24
CA ILE A 163 -4.23 1.77 7.36
C ILE A 163 -5.67 2.03 7.81
N PHE A 164 -6.42 0.97 8.09
CA PHE A 164 -7.80 1.08 8.58
C PHE A 164 -7.86 1.85 9.90
N LYS A 165 -6.96 1.57 10.84
CA LYS A 165 -6.88 2.30 12.11
C LYS A 165 -6.71 3.80 11.89
N ILE A 166 -5.79 4.22 11.02
CA ILE A 166 -5.59 5.64 10.71
C ILE A 166 -6.86 6.25 10.09
N LYS A 167 -7.52 5.54 9.17
CA LYS A 167 -8.81 5.99 8.61
C LYS A 167 -9.88 6.14 9.70
N SER A 168 -9.96 5.21 10.64
CA SER A 168 -10.87 5.28 11.78
C SER A 168 -10.55 6.42 12.73
N GLU A 169 -9.27 6.70 13.02
CA GLU A 169 -8.87 7.88 13.81
C GLU A 169 -9.29 9.20 13.12
N ILE A 170 -9.17 9.27 11.79
CA ILE A 170 -9.67 10.41 11.02
C ILE A 170 -11.19 10.53 11.16
N LYS A 171 -11.92 9.43 11.05
CA LYS A 171 -13.38 9.39 11.24
C LYS A 171 -13.77 9.85 12.65
N GLU A 172 -13.11 9.35 13.69
CA GLU A 172 -13.33 9.73 15.10
C GLU A 172 -13.11 11.22 15.33
N PHE A 173 -12.05 11.82 14.77
CA PHE A 173 -11.81 13.25 14.87
C PHE A 173 -12.99 14.09 14.36
N TYR A 174 -13.61 13.68 13.25
CA TYR A 174 -14.78 14.37 12.74
C TYR A 174 -16.06 14.06 13.53
N ASP A 175 -16.18 12.86 14.09
CA ASP A 175 -17.27 12.53 15.00
C ASP A 175 -17.23 13.37 16.28
N ASP A 176 -16.04 13.68 16.79
CA ASP A 176 -15.86 14.58 17.93
C ASP A 176 -16.38 15.99 17.60
N ILE A 177 -16.04 16.54 16.42
CA ILE A 177 -16.59 17.83 15.95
C ILE A 177 -18.12 17.77 15.87
N LYS A 178 -18.67 16.63 15.43
CA LYS A 178 -20.12 16.43 15.33
C LYS A 178 -20.78 16.27 16.70
N SER A 179 -20.10 15.70 17.70
CA SER A 179 -20.59 15.60 19.08
C SER A 179 -20.81 16.97 19.74
N GLU A 180 -20.16 18.03 19.25
CA GLU A 180 -20.44 19.42 19.64
C GLU A 180 -21.76 19.97 19.05
N ILE A 181 -22.22 19.40 17.93
CA ILE A 181 -23.46 19.78 17.22
C ILE A 181 -24.66 19.00 17.77
N ASP A 182 -24.46 17.73 18.14
CA ASP A 182 -25.50 16.86 18.71
C ASP A 182 -26.27 17.44 19.93
N PRO A 183 -25.68 18.15 20.91
CA PRO A 183 -26.45 18.76 22.00
C PRO A 183 -27.38 19.88 21.51
N VAL A 184 -27.06 20.54 20.39
CA VAL A 184 -27.96 21.54 19.78
C VAL A 184 -29.12 20.86 19.05
N LEU A 185 -28.89 19.68 18.47
CA LEU A 185 -29.95 18.86 17.86
C LEU A 185 -30.84 18.18 18.90
N ASN A 186 -30.28 17.74 20.03
CA ASN A 186 -30.99 17.05 21.11
C ASN A 186 -31.72 18.00 22.08
N GLY A 187 -31.30 19.26 22.19
CA GLY A 187 -31.94 20.28 23.03
C GLY A 187 -33.29 20.76 22.52
N SER A 188 -33.63 20.38 21.29
CA SER A 188 -34.80 20.78 20.55
C SER A 188 -35.59 19.54 20.14
N ASP A 189 -36.92 19.59 20.23
CA ASP A 189 -37.84 18.43 20.23
C ASP A 189 -37.94 17.64 18.90
N VAL A 190 -36.92 17.64 18.03
CA VAL A 190 -36.86 16.75 16.85
C VAL A 190 -36.31 15.41 17.29
N SER A 191 -37.20 14.66 17.91
CA SER A 191 -36.96 13.31 18.37
C SER A 191 -36.54 12.39 17.22
N GLY A 192 -35.24 12.16 17.09
CA GLY A 192 -34.65 11.05 16.34
C GLY A 192 -33.73 11.38 15.19
N LEU A 193 -33.24 12.62 15.06
CA LEU A 193 -32.18 12.95 14.09
C LEU A 193 -30.79 12.68 14.67
N ASN A 194 -30.11 11.71 14.10
CA ASN A 194 -28.73 11.39 14.41
C ASN A 194 -27.92 11.43 13.12
N ILE A 195 -26.87 12.24 13.07
CA ILE A 195 -25.85 12.03 12.05
C ILE A 195 -25.09 10.77 12.47
N VAL A 196 -24.82 9.85 11.55
CA VAL A 196 -23.96 8.70 11.79
C VAL A 196 -22.87 8.74 10.74
N SER A 197 -21.62 8.70 11.18
CA SER A 197 -20.50 8.48 10.28
C SER A 197 -20.38 6.96 10.05
N ALA A 198 -20.32 6.56 8.78
CA ALA A 198 -20.11 5.16 8.42
C ALA A 198 -19.16 5.11 7.22
N PHE A 199 -18.34 4.08 7.19
CA PHE A 199 -17.51 3.82 6.02
C PHE A 199 -18.34 3.17 4.92
N TYR A 200 -18.15 3.66 3.69
CA TYR A 200 -18.72 3.03 2.52
C TYR A 200 -17.63 2.82 1.47
N PRO A 201 -17.68 1.71 0.73
CA PRO A 201 -16.83 1.52 -0.43
C PRO A 201 -17.31 2.42 -1.57
N ASP A 202 -16.38 2.82 -2.43
CA ASP A 202 -16.69 3.50 -3.69
C ASP A 202 -17.69 2.67 -4.53
N SER A 203 -18.63 3.36 -5.18
CA SER A 203 -19.65 2.70 -6.03
C SER A 203 -19.08 1.86 -7.17
N ASP A 204 -17.85 2.13 -7.58
CA ASP A 204 -17.15 1.41 -8.65
C ASP A 204 -16.20 0.31 -8.12
N LEU A 205 -16.18 0.01 -6.81
CA LEU A 205 -15.31 -1.01 -6.22
C LEU A 205 -15.39 -2.35 -6.96
N ALA A 206 -16.61 -2.87 -7.15
CA ALA A 206 -16.84 -4.15 -7.83
C ALA A 206 -16.24 -4.15 -9.25
N LYS A 207 -16.50 -3.08 -10.02
CA LYS A 207 -15.96 -2.93 -11.38
C LYS A 207 -14.43 -2.84 -11.38
N ASN A 208 -13.85 -2.11 -10.43
CA ASN A 208 -12.41 -1.94 -10.32
C ASN A 208 -11.70 -3.25 -9.96
N ILE A 209 -12.29 -4.06 -9.08
CA ILE A 209 -11.81 -5.41 -8.77
C ILE A 209 -11.90 -6.30 -10.01
N LEU A 210 -13.07 -6.40 -10.65
CA LEU A 210 -13.31 -7.29 -11.79
C LEU A 210 -12.49 -6.90 -13.02
N ARG A 211 -12.20 -5.61 -13.23
CA ARG A 211 -11.28 -5.15 -14.30
C ARG A 211 -9.90 -5.78 -14.19
N ASN A 212 -9.45 -6.08 -12.96
CA ASN A 212 -8.18 -6.71 -12.70
C ASN A 212 -8.24 -8.25 -12.76
N ILE A 213 -9.41 -8.84 -13.03
CA ILE A 213 -9.66 -10.28 -13.07
C ILE A 213 -10.03 -10.73 -14.50
N LYS A 214 -9.48 -11.86 -14.93
CA LYS A 214 -9.77 -12.49 -16.22
C LYS A 214 -11.05 -13.32 -16.12
N GLN A 215 -12.18 -12.70 -16.40
CA GLN A 215 -13.50 -13.37 -16.36
C GLN A 215 -13.72 -14.40 -17.49
N ASN A 216 -12.77 -14.56 -18.42
CA ASN A 216 -12.77 -15.58 -19.47
C ASN A 216 -11.96 -16.85 -19.10
N ARG A 217 -11.38 -16.91 -17.90
CA ARG A 217 -10.59 -18.05 -17.40
C ARG A 217 -11.37 -18.82 -16.33
N SER A 218 -11.13 -20.13 -16.25
CA SER A 218 -11.75 -20.95 -15.21
C SER A 218 -11.32 -20.46 -13.82
N GLY A 219 -12.31 -20.11 -13.00
CA GLY A 219 -12.18 -19.69 -11.61
C GLY A 219 -13.53 -19.19 -11.10
N THR A 220 -13.58 -18.77 -9.83
CA THR A 220 -14.81 -18.36 -9.15
C THR A 220 -15.53 -17.22 -9.89
N PHE A 221 -14.78 -16.23 -10.38
CA PHE A 221 -15.33 -15.08 -11.12
C PHE A 221 -15.44 -15.32 -12.65
N PHE A 222 -15.64 -16.56 -13.09
CA PHE A 222 -15.83 -16.88 -14.51
C PHE A 222 -17.20 -16.39 -15.01
N GLY A 223 -17.20 -15.62 -16.10
CA GLY A 223 -18.39 -14.97 -16.64
C GLY A 223 -18.62 -13.58 -16.04
N VAL A 224 -19.05 -12.64 -16.89
CA VAL A 224 -19.20 -11.23 -16.50
C VAL A 224 -20.31 -11.08 -15.46
N ASP A 225 -21.50 -11.61 -15.76
CA ASP A 225 -22.68 -11.45 -14.90
C ASP A 225 -22.54 -12.25 -13.61
N GLU A 226 -22.14 -13.52 -13.70
CA GLU A 226 -22.00 -14.41 -12.55
C GLU A 226 -20.87 -13.95 -11.61
N GLY A 227 -19.72 -13.55 -12.17
CA GLY A 227 -18.61 -13.02 -11.38
C GLY A 227 -18.97 -11.73 -10.64
N SER A 228 -19.77 -10.85 -11.27
CA SER A 228 -20.27 -9.65 -10.59
C SER A 228 -21.22 -10.00 -9.45
N ARG A 229 -22.17 -10.89 -9.70
CA ARG A 229 -23.14 -11.31 -8.68
C ARG A 229 -22.45 -11.90 -7.45
N ILE A 230 -21.49 -12.81 -7.63
CA ILE A 230 -20.71 -13.41 -6.53
C ILE A 230 -19.96 -12.33 -5.74
N LEU A 231 -19.27 -11.42 -6.44
CA LEU A 231 -18.53 -10.34 -5.78
C LEU A 231 -19.44 -9.41 -4.99
N ASP A 232 -20.59 -9.03 -5.55
CA ASP A 232 -21.53 -8.10 -4.94
C ASP A 232 -22.28 -8.75 -3.75
N GLU A 233 -22.78 -9.97 -3.91
CA GLU A 233 -23.61 -10.64 -2.90
C GLU A 233 -22.77 -11.31 -1.79
N ASP A 234 -21.76 -12.10 -2.15
CA ASP A 234 -21.05 -12.97 -1.20
C ASP A 234 -19.88 -12.26 -0.51
N LEU A 235 -19.34 -11.21 -1.13
CA LEU A 235 -18.18 -10.48 -0.63
C LEU A 235 -18.57 -9.06 -0.20
N ILE A 236 -18.92 -8.16 -1.13
CA ILE A 236 -19.14 -6.74 -0.82
C ILE A 236 -20.35 -6.54 0.10
N GLY A 237 -21.50 -7.13 -0.25
CA GLY A 237 -22.76 -6.98 0.50
C GLY A 237 -22.75 -7.66 1.86
N ALA A 238 -21.90 -8.67 2.06
CA ALA A 238 -21.72 -9.37 3.34
C ALA A 238 -20.72 -8.68 4.28
N THR A 239 -20.02 -7.65 3.82
CA THR A 239 -18.96 -6.97 4.57
C THR A 239 -19.52 -5.79 5.37
N ASP A 240 -19.15 -5.74 6.65
CA ASP A 240 -19.35 -4.58 7.49
C ASP A 240 -18.11 -3.68 7.38
N TRP A 241 -18.26 -2.55 6.70
CA TRP A 241 -17.16 -1.64 6.38
C TRP A 241 -16.70 -0.78 7.56
N ASP A 242 -17.45 -0.79 8.66
CA ASP A 242 -17.05 -0.14 9.91
C ASP A 242 -16.30 -1.10 10.85
N ASP A 243 -16.23 -2.40 10.55
CA ASP A 243 -15.51 -3.41 11.33
C ASP A 243 -14.23 -3.90 10.63
N GLY A 244 -13.09 -3.68 11.29
CA GLY A 244 -11.78 -4.09 10.76
C GLY A 244 -11.61 -5.60 10.59
N GLU A 245 -12.27 -6.42 11.42
CA GLU A 245 -12.24 -7.88 11.25
C GLU A 245 -13.09 -8.34 10.08
N SER A 246 -14.26 -7.72 9.86
CA SER A 246 -15.08 -7.95 8.67
C SER A 246 -14.35 -7.59 7.37
N ILE A 247 -13.64 -6.46 7.33
CA ILE A 247 -12.78 -6.09 6.19
C ILE A 247 -11.66 -7.12 5.97
N THR A 248 -11.01 -7.58 7.05
CA THR A 248 -9.97 -8.62 6.96
C THR A 248 -10.54 -9.92 6.40
N SER A 249 -11.74 -10.32 6.84
CA SER A 249 -12.47 -11.50 6.34
C SER A 249 -12.80 -11.36 4.85
N PHE A 250 -13.27 -10.19 4.42
CA PHE A 250 -13.49 -9.88 3.00
C PHE A 250 -12.22 -10.08 2.17
N LEU A 251 -11.09 -9.51 2.60
CA LEU A 251 -9.82 -9.61 1.88
C LEU A 251 -9.32 -11.05 1.79
N CYS A 252 -9.40 -11.80 2.88
CA CYS A 252 -9.02 -13.21 2.91
C CYS A 252 -9.90 -14.06 1.99
N LYS A 253 -11.22 -13.87 2.03
CA LYS A 253 -12.18 -14.57 1.15
C LYS A 253 -11.96 -14.21 -0.32
N LEU A 254 -11.71 -12.95 -0.63
CA LEU A 254 -11.45 -12.52 -2.00
C LEU A 254 -10.19 -13.19 -2.57
N ILE A 255 -9.11 -13.28 -1.78
CA ILE A 255 -7.90 -14.00 -2.19
C ILE A 255 -8.17 -15.50 -2.33
N ASP A 256 -8.91 -16.10 -1.41
CA ASP A 256 -9.31 -17.51 -1.52
C ASP A 256 -10.13 -17.77 -2.80
N TYR A 257 -11.04 -16.87 -3.18
CA TYR A 257 -11.83 -16.98 -4.42
C TYR A 257 -10.98 -16.85 -5.70
N LEU A 258 -9.78 -16.28 -5.59
CA LEU A 258 -8.80 -16.17 -6.67
C LEU A 258 -7.80 -17.34 -6.70
N GLU A 259 -7.63 -18.04 -5.57
CA GLU A 259 -6.71 -19.17 -5.42
C GLU A 259 -7.42 -20.53 -5.44
N CYS A 260 -8.75 -20.55 -5.31
CA CYS A 260 -9.61 -21.73 -5.29
C CYS A 260 -10.83 -21.51 -6.19
N ASP A 261 -11.20 -22.51 -7.00
CA ASP A 261 -12.46 -22.51 -7.76
C ASP A 261 -13.64 -22.89 -6.85
N HIS A 262 -14.53 -21.95 -6.57
CA HIS A 262 -15.72 -22.19 -5.72
C HIS A 262 -17.01 -22.47 -6.50
N ARG A 263 -16.92 -22.72 -7.81
CA ARG A 263 -18.09 -23.07 -8.62
C ARG A 263 -18.58 -24.49 -8.30
N GLU A 264 -19.90 -24.68 -8.25
CA GLU A 264 -20.55 -25.96 -7.87
C GLU A 264 -20.02 -27.20 -8.61
N ASN A 265 -19.58 -27.04 -9.87
CA ASN A 265 -19.11 -28.12 -10.74
C ASN A 265 -17.62 -28.49 -10.56
N LYS A 266 -16.84 -27.70 -9.82
CA LYS A 266 -15.39 -27.90 -9.62
C LYS A 266 -15.02 -27.52 -8.19
N LYS A 267 -15.34 -28.40 -7.24
CA LYS A 267 -15.05 -28.15 -5.82
C LYS A 267 -13.55 -27.92 -5.57
N GLU A 268 -13.20 -26.69 -5.22
CA GLU A 268 -11.96 -26.28 -4.54
C GLU A 268 -10.67 -26.70 -5.28
N ALA A 269 -10.70 -26.72 -6.60
CA ALA A 269 -9.47 -26.93 -7.36
C ALA A 269 -8.53 -25.72 -7.15
N PRO A 270 -7.26 -25.93 -6.76
CA PRO A 270 -6.33 -24.82 -6.58
C PRO A 270 -6.03 -24.18 -7.94
N ILE A 271 -6.07 -22.86 -7.97
CA ILE A 271 -5.82 -22.01 -9.11
C ILE A 271 -4.60 -21.14 -8.81
N PHE A 272 -3.69 -21.06 -9.76
CA PHE A 272 -2.64 -20.07 -9.68
C PHE A 272 -3.21 -18.68 -9.96
N ILE A 273 -3.19 -17.79 -8.97
CA ILE A 273 -3.74 -16.43 -9.07
C ILE A 273 -3.22 -15.63 -10.28
N GLY A 274 -1.99 -15.90 -10.75
CA GLY A 274 -1.43 -15.26 -11.94
C GLY A 274 -2.17 -15.61 -13.24
N ASP A 275 -2.83 -16.76 -13.31
CA ASP A 275 -3.59 -17.18 -14.49
C ASP A 275 -4.95 -16.50 -14.59
N VAL A 276 -5.52 -16.10 -13.45
CA VAL A 276 -6.85 -15.45 -13.35
C VAL A 276 -6.80 -13.94 -13.16
N THR A 277 -5.62 -13.34 -12.94
CA THR A 277 -5.48 -11.89 -12.81
C THR A 277 -4.90 -11.26 -14.08
N ASN A 278 -5.35 -10.04 -14.41
CA ASN A 278 -4.75 -9.19 -15.45
C ASN A 278 -3.47 -8.53 -14.93
N ASN A 279 -3.60 -7.82 -13.81
CA ASN A 279 -2.50 -7.15 -13.12
C ASN A 279 -2.59 -7.45 -11.62
N ARG A 280 -1.83 -8.44 -11.16
CA ARG A 280 -1.84 -8.86 -9.75
C ARG A 280 -1.41 -7.76 -8.79
N LYS A 281 -0.44 -6.94 -9.20
CA LYS A 281 0.08 -5.86 -8.35
C LYS A 281 -0.99 -4.80 -8.14
N GLU A 282 -1.58 -4.32 -9.22
CA GLU A 282 -2.66 -3.31 -9.17
C GLU A 282 -3.87 -3.80 -8.38
N LEU A 283 -4.26 -5.08 -8.54
CA LEU A 283 -5.32 -5.67 -7.72
C LEU A 283 -4.98 -5.63 -6.23
N TYR A 284 -3.76 -5.99 -5.85
CA TYR A 284 -3.33 -5.98 -4.45
C TYR A 284 -3.24 -4.56 -3.88
N ASP A 285 -2.68 -3.62 -4.65
CA ASP A 285 -2.61 -2.22 -4.26
C ASP A 285 -4.02 -1.65 -4.03
N LEU A 286 -4.98 -1.96 -4.93
CA LEU A 286 -6.39 -1.57 -4.80
C LEU A 286 -7.03 -2.13 -3.52
N ILE A 287 -6.99 -3.45 -3.30
CA ILE A 287 -7.78 -4.09 -2.24
C ILE A 287 -7.15 -3.91 -0.86
N PHE A 288 -5.83 -3.99 -0.73
CA PHE A 288 -5.15 -3.86 0.57
C PHE A 288 -4.83 -2.40 0.93
N GLY A 289 -4.84 -1.48 -0.05
CA GLY A 289 -4.63 -0.05 0.19
C GLY A 289 -5.84 0.67 0.82
N LEU A 290 -7.04 0.07 0.75
CA LEU A 290 -8.30 0.63 1.27
C LEU A 290 -8.60 2.06 0.76
N GLU A 291 -8.05 2.46 -0.41
CA GLU A 291 -8.30 3.79 -0.98
C GLU A 291 -9.78 4.00 -1.32
N TYR A 292 -10.45 2.93 -1.73
CA TYR A 292 -11.88 2.89 -2.02
C TYR A 292 -12.77 3.06 -0.79
N LEU A 293 -12.20 3.07 0.43
CA LEU A 293 -12.95 3.17 1.67
C LEU A 293 -12.91 4.62 2.18
N SER A 294 -14.06 5.28 2.12
CA SER A 294 -14.22 6.67 2.53
C SER A 294 -15.30 6.82 3.61
N PRO A 295 -15.08 7.68 4.63
CA PRO A 295 -16.12 7.98 5.61
C PRO A 295 -17.17 8.87 4.95
N HIS A 296 -18.43 8.46 5.03
CA HIS A 296 -19.57 9.31 4.67
C HIS A 296 -20.41 9.61 5.90
N TYR A 297 -20.95 10.82 5.93
CA TYR A 297 -21.94 11.21 6.94
C TYR A 297 -23.32 10.88 6.40
N ASP A 298 -23.96 9.90 7.02
CA ASP A 298 -25.35 9.58 6.75
C ASP A 298 -26.21 10.25 7.82
N LEU A 299 -27.14 11.07 7.37
CA LEU A 299 -28.02 11.82 8.25
C LEU A 299 -29.28 10.99 8.43
N ARG A 300 -29.44 10.40 9.61
CA ARG A 300 -30.49 9.43 9.88
C ARG A 300 -31.62 10.00 10.72
N GLN A 301 -32.85 9.81 10.29
CA GLN A 301 -34.04 10.10 11.08
C GLN A 301 -34.71 8.80 11.51
N LYS A 302 -34.76 8.53 12.81
CA LYS A 302 -35.35 7.29 13.39
C LYS A 302 -34.80 6.01 12.72
N GLY A 303 -33.51 6.03 12.35
CA GLY A 303 -32.82 4.90 11.71
C GLY A 303 -32.93 4.83 10.18
N LYS A 304 -33.66 5.75 9.51
CA LYS A 304 -33.71 5.84 8.04
C LYS A 304 -32.66 6.81 7.50
N SER A 305 -31.93 6.42 6.46
CA SER A 305 -31.00 7.31 5.74
C SER A 305 -31.75 8.41 4.99
N LEU A 306 -31.09 9.54 4.73
CA LEU A 306 -31.63 10.69 4.04
C LEU A 306 -32.25 10.28 2.68
N ASP A 307 -31.64 9.35 1.94
CA ASP A 307 -32.15 8.89 0.64
C ASP A 307 -33.51 8.18 0.70
N GLN A 308 -33.86 7.65 1.87
CA GLN A 308 -35.13 6.95 2.13
C GLN A 308 -36.23 7.89 2.67
N LEU A 309 -35.91 9.17 2.88
CA LEU A 309 -36.87 10.19 3.32
C LEU A 309 -37.67 10.75 2.14
N SER A 310 -38.93 11.07 2.39
CA SER A 310 -39.77 11.78 1.42
C SER A 310 -39.21 13.18 1.13
N PRO A 311 -39.50 13.78 -0.04
CA PRO A 311 -39.07 15.15 -0.37
C PRO A 311 -39.43 16.18 0.71
N GLY A 312 -40.57 16.02 1.38
CA GLY A 312 -40.96 16.85 2.52
C GLY A 312 -40.08 16.64 3.74
N GLU A 313 -39.90 15.40 4.19
CA GLU A 313 -39.01 15.09 5.31
C GLU A 313 -37.58 15.62 5.09
N LYS A 314 -37.07 15.52 3.85
CA LYS A 314 -35.77 16.12 3.45
C LYS A 314 -35.76 17.65 3.58
N GLY A 315 -36.82 18.33 3.13
CA GLY A 315 -36.94 19.79 3.20
C GLY A 315 -36.98 20.33 4.64
N ALA A 316 -37.82 19.73 5.49
CA ALA A 316 -37.88 20.10 6.92
C ALA A 316 -36.54 19.87 7.62
N LEU A 317 -35.89 18.74 7.31
CA LEU A 317 -34.62 18.37 7.89
C LEU A 317 -33.51 19.36 7.56
N LEU A 318 -33.38 19.75 6.28
CA LEU A 318 -32.39 20.71 5.84
C LEU A 318 -32.62 22.08 6.50
N LEU A 319 -33.88 22.49 6.63
CA LEU A 319 -34.25 23.76 7.24
C LEU A 319 -33.96 23.77 8.76
N VAL A 320 -34.25 22.67 9.46
CA VAL A 320 -33.87 22.48 10.87
C VAL A 320 -32.34 22.51 11.02
N PHE A 321 -31.60 21.79 10.18
CA PHE A 321 -30.13 21.79 10.19
C PHE A 321 -29.55 23.19 10.03
N TYR A 322 -30.09 23.93 9.07
CA TYR A 322 -29.69 25.30 8.82
C TYR A 322 -29.95 26.19 10.04
N LEU A 323 -31.15 26.13 10.62
CA LEU A 323 -31.53 26.94 11.80
C LEU A 323 -30.69 26.62 13.04
N VAL A 324 -30.23 25.38 13.16
CA VAL A 324 -29.39 24.89 14.27
C VAL A 324 -27.92 25.29 14.11
N LEU A 325 -27.37 25.17 12.89
CA LEU A 325 -25.95 25.45 12.62
C LEU A 325 -25.67 26.96 12.49
N ASP A 326 -26.64 27.73 11.99
CA ASP A 326 -26.48 29.15 11.77
C ASP A 326 -26.66 29.93 13.10
N LYS A 327 -25.56 30.10 13.83
CA LYS A 327 -25.51 30.83 15.12
C LYS A 327 -25.37 32.36 14.97
N GLU A 328 -25.35 32.88 13.74
CA GLU A 328 -25.23 34.32 13.51
C GLU A 328 -26.52 35.06 13.96
N ASP A 329 -26.44 36.36 14.22
CA ASP A 329 -27.59 37.20 14.59
C ASP A 329 -28.18 37.95 13.38
N ILE A 330 -27.76 37.56 12.17
CA ILE A 330 -28.14 38.19 10.90
C ILE A 330 -29.60 37.85 10.54
N PRO A 331 -30.39 38.81 10.01
CA PRO A 331 -31.74 38.56 9.53
C PRO A 331 -31.82 37.45 8.46
N LEU A 332 -32.73 36.50 8.67
CA LEU A 332 -32.97 35.35 7.80
C LEU A 332 -34.30 35.50 7.05
N ILE A 333 -34.27 35.38 5.72
CA ILE A 333 -35.48 35.36 4.88
C ILE A 333 -35.70 33.92 4.41
N ILE A 334 -36.87 33.36 4.69
CA ILE A 334 -37.28 32.01 4.27
C ILE A 334 -38.49 32.14 3.34
N ASP A 335 -38.30 31.75 2.07
CA ASP A 335 -39.36 31.77 1.07
C ASP A 335 -40.01 30.39 0.96
N GLN A 336 -41.33 30.33 1.16
CA GLN A 336 -42.18 29.14 1.12
C GLN A 336 -41.66 27.97 1.99
N PRO A 337 -41.46 28.16 3.31
CA PRO A 337 -41.02 27.09 4.20
C PRO A 337 -41.96 25.87 4.23
N GLU A 338 -43.22 26.03 3.81
CA GLU A 338 -44.24 24.98 3.72
C GLU A 338 -44.16 24.12 2.45
N ASP A 339 -43.38 24.51 1.45
CA ASP A 339 -43.35 23.82 0.16
C ASP A 339 -42.79 22.40 0.34
N ASN A 340 -43.49 21.41 -0.21
CA ASN A 340 -43.25 19.97 -0.01
C ASN A 340 -43.46 19.40 1.41
N LEU A 341 -43.89 20.18 2.42
CA LEU A 341 -44.19 19.70 3.78
C LEU A 341 -45.69 19.47 4.02
N ASP A 342 -46.03 18.43 4.80
CA ASP A 342 -47.39 18.26 5.30
C ASP A 342 -47.64 19.15 6.53
N ASN A 343 -48.87 19.65 6.68
CA ASN A 343 -49.24 20.60 7.74
C ASN A 343 -48.89 20.11 9.16
N ASN A 344 -48.91 18.80 9.39
CA ASN A 344 -48.55 18.22 10.67
C ASN A 344 -47.04 18.33 10.94
N SER A 345 -46.19 18.04 9.94
CA SER A 345 -44.75 18.23 10.06
C SER A 345 -44.35 19.70 10.21
N VAL A 346 -45.02 20.63 9.52
CA VAL A 346 -44.76 22.06 9.70
C VAL A 346 -44.99 22.46 11.17
N ALA A 347 -46.14 22.10 11.74
CA ALA A 347 -46.50 22.49 13.10
C ALA A 347 -45.66 21.81 14.19
N THR A 348 -45.30 20.53 14.02
CA THR A 348 -44.61 19.74 15.04
C THR A 348 -43.09 19.78 14.93
N VAL A 349 -42.55 19.88 13.72
CA VAL A 349 -41.10 19.81 13.45
C VAL A 349 -40.52 21.20 13.23
N LEU A 350 -41.14 22.04 12.38
CA LEU A 350 -40.52 23.28 11.93
C LEU A 350 -40.75 24.46 12.88
N VAL A 351 -41.98 24.61 13.36
CA VAL A 351 -42.37 25.75 14.20
C VAL A 351 -41.48 25.88 15.45
N PRO A 352 -41.18 24.84 16.25
CA PRO A 352 -40.33 24.98 17.44
C PRO A 352 -38.95 25.60 17.15
N TYR A 353 -38.30 25.21 16.05
CA TYR A 353 -36.96 25.68 15.70
C TYR A 353 -36.97 27.12 15.20
N ILE A 354 -38.01 27.48 14.46
CA ILE A 354 -38.21 28.87 14.06
C ILE A 354 -38.41 29.75 15.29
N ARG A 355 -39.08 29.25 16.35
CA ARG A 355 -39.22 30.00 17.61
C ARG A 355 -37.87 30.19 18.30
N ASP A 356 -37.09 29.12 18.43
CA ASP A 356 -35.79 29.17 19.09
C ASP A 356 -34.80 30.06 18.32
N ALA A 357 -34.77 29.95 16.99
CA ALA A 357 -33.95 30.81 16.15
C ALA A 357 -34.40 32.29 16.23
N LYS A 358 -35.72 32.56 16.32
CA LYS A 358 -36.25 33.93 16.50
C LYS A 358 -35.80 34.60 17.81
N LEU A 359 -35.37 33.86 18.83
CA LEU A 359 -34.82 34.44 20.06
C LEU A 359 -33.51 35.18 19.80
N ASN A 360 -32.74 34.73 18.81
CA ASN A 360 -31.37 35.20 18.55
C ASN A 360 -31.24 35.99 17.24
N ARG A 361 -32.24 35.96 16.34
CA ARG A 361 -32.22 36.68 15.05
C ARG A 361 -33.61 37.06 14.55
N GLN A 362 -33.67 38.02 13.63
CA GLN A 362 -34.90 38.35 12.91
C GLN A 362 -35.17 37.31 11.82
N ILE A 363 -36.38 36.74 11.76
CA ILE A 363 -36.81 35.81 10.70
C ILE A 363 -38.02 36.38 9.95
N ILE A 364 -37.89 36.51 8.63
CA ILE A 364 -38.92 36.96 7.70
C ILE A 364 -39.36 35.75 6.88
N MET A 365 -40.63 35.35 6.98
CA MET A 365 -41.20 34.24 6.22
C MET A 365 -42.16 34.75 5.16
N VAL A 366 -41.99 34.28 3.93
CA VAL A 366 -42.91 34.51 2.82
C VAL A 366 -43.66 33.20 2.58
N HIS A 367 -44.99 33.24 2.62
CA HIS A 367 -45.86 32.07 2.46
C HIS A 367 -47.02 32.40 1.53
N ILE A 368 -47.58 31.39 0.85
CA ILE A 368 -48.69 31.56 -0.11
C ILE A 368 -49.98 30.89 0.40
N SER A 369 -49.88 30.01 1.40
CA SER A 369 -51.02 29.21 1.90
C SER A 369 -51.66 29.79 3.18
N GLU A 370 -52.96 30.03 3.15
CA GLU A 370 -53.77 30.53 4.29
C GLU A 370 -53.78 29.53 5.48
N HIS A 371 -53.68 28.23 5.21
CA HIS A 371 -53.59 27.18 6.24
C HIS A 371 -52.23 27.14 6.97
N SER A 372 -51.14 27.49 6.26
CA SER A 372 -49.81 27.59 6.86
C SER A 372 -49.70 28.83 7.75
N ASP A 373 -50.26 29.97 7.32
CA ASP A 373 -50.31 31.22 8.09
C ASP A 373 -50.98 31.01 9.46
N GLN A 374 -52.07 30.24 9.50
CA GLN A 374 -52.77 29.94 10.75
C GLN A 374 -51.90 29.12 11.73
N SER A 375 -51.13 28.15 11.23
CA SER A 375 -50.20 27.36 12.05
C SER A 375 -49.02 28.17 12.60
N PHE A 376 -48.63 29.28 11.94
CA PHE A 376 -47.62 30.20 12.47
C PHE A 376 -48.22 31.32 13.35
N ARG A 377 -49.48 31.71 13.12
CA ARG A 377 -50.21 32.73 13.89
C ARG A 377 -50.77 32.23 15.22
N ASP A 378 -51.18 30.97 15.30
CA ASP A 378 -51.72 30.36 16.52
C ASP A 378 -50.66 30.20 17.62
N TYR A 379 -49.39 30.52 17.32
CA TYR A 379 -48.28 30.54 18.28
C TYR A 379 -47.54 31.90 18.28
N PRO A 380 -48.16 32.96 18.82
CA PRO A 380 -47.55 34.29 18.87
C PRO A 380 -46.39 34.35 19.87
N ILE A 381 -45.29 35.03 19.50
CA ILE A 381 -44.15 35.31 20.38
C ILE A 381 -43.99 36.83 20.52
N THR A 382 -43.79 37.30 21.76
CA THR A 382 -43.85 38.71 22.17
C THR A 382 -42.48 39.38 22.39
N HIS A 383 -41.38 38.85 21.86
CA HIS A 383 -40.05 39.47 22.02
C HIS A 383 -39.30 39.59 20.69
N PHE A 384 -38.86 40.82 20.39
CA PHE A 384 -37.93 41.16 19.32
C PHE A 384 -36.65 41.73 19.95
N PRO A 385 -35.46 41.19 19.65
CA PRO A 385 -34.20 41.77 20.12
C PRO A 385 -33.90 43.10 19.41
N PRO A 386 -33.15 44.02 20.04
CA PRO A 386 -32.85 45.33 19.48
C PRO A 386 -31.87 45.24 18.30
N VAL A 387 -32.19 45.91 17.19
CA VAL A 387 -31.40 45.92 15.95
C VAL A 387 -30.27 46.96 16.04
N SER A 388 -29.01 46.55 15.84
CA SER A 388 -27.90 47.46 15.57
C SER A 388 -27.46 47.34 14.10
N ALA A 389 -27.15 48.49 13.48
CA ALA A 389 -27.17 48.67 12.03
C ALA A 389 -25.90 48.17 11.31
N SER A 390 -26.04 47.05 10.59
CA SER A 390 -25.54 46.85 9.22
C SER A 390 -26.40 45.76 8.57
N LEU A 391 -27.17 46.07 7.51
CA LEU A 391 -28.12 45.12 6.92
C LEU A 391 -27.43 44.21 5.91
N SER A 392 -26.92 43.08 6.41
CA SER A 392 -26.71 41.88 5.61
C SER A 392 -27.96 41.01 5.75
N PHE A 393 -28.45 40.42 4.65
CA PHE A 393 -29.57 39.47 4.66
C PHE A 393 -29.09 38.15 4.10
N ARG A 394 -29.53 37.04 4.70
CA ARG A 394 -29.32 35.70 4.15
C ARG A 394 -30.66 35.15 3.65
N PHE A 395 -30.66 34.66 2.42
CA PHE A 395 -31.88 34.21 1.72
C PHE A 395 -31.86 32.69 1.60
N LEU A 396 -32.90 32.03 2.08
CA LEU A 396 -33.16 30.61 1.89
C LEU A 396 -34.36 30.43 0.98
N ARG A 397 -34.21 29.54 0.01
CA ARG A 397 -35.28 29.08 -0.86
C ARG A 397 -35.40 27.58 -0.70
N GLY A 398 -36.64 27.11 -0.45
CA GLY A 398 -36.98 25.68 -0.37
C GLY A 398 -36.72 24.93 -1.66
#